data_AF-A0A820ZJ42-F1
#
_entry.id   AF-A0A820ZJ42-F1
#
_cell.length_a   1.000
_cell.length_b   1.000
_cell.length_c   1.000
_cell.angle_alpha   90.00
_cell.angle_beta   90.00
_cell.angle_gamma   90.00
#
_symmetry.space_group_name_H-M   'P 1'
#
loop_
_entity.id
_entity.type
_entity.pdbx_description
1 polymer ?
#
loop_
_entity_poly.entity_id
_entity_poly.type
_entity_poly.pdbx_seq_one_letter_code
_entity_poly.pdbx_strand_id
1 'polypeptide(L)'
;FLLPYWIRHHASMFDMAILIDYNSTDQSLEIIRREAPTSWKVVSSRNKDFDSQLVDEEVVEYEKMHPNAWKIVLNTPEFLVHSNLRQMLADIESNDSVKTFRVRSLIMGLPEMSFDIYRVPLLLA
;
A
#
# COMPACT_ATOMS: atom_id res chain seq x y z
N PHE A 1 -8.48 -9.90 -13.31
CA PHE A 1 -8.34 -8.73 -12.41
C PHE A 1 -7.76 -9.19 -11.07
N LEU A 2 -6.58 -8.68 -10.71
CA LEU A 2 -5.87 -9.04 -9.48
C LEU A 2 -6.39 -8.27 -8.24
N LEU A 3 -6.96 -7.08 -8.46
CA LEU A 3 -7.40 -6.16 -7.41
C LEU A 3 -8.34 -6.77 -6.36
N PRO A 4 -9.39 -7.55 -6.69
CA PRO A 4 -10.24 -8.17 -5.67
C PRO A 4 -9.46 -9.13 -4.76
N TYR A 5 -8.51 -9.89 -5.32
CA TYR A 5 -7.66 -10.79 -4.55
C TYR A 5 -6.68 -10.01 -3.68
N TRP A 6 -6.09 -8.94 -4.23
CA TRP A 6 -5.20 -8.04 -3.50
C TRP A 6 -5.91 -7.42 -2.28
N ILE A 7 -7.14 -6.93 -2.45
CA ILE A 7 -7.94 -6.35 -1.36
C ILE A 7 -8.20 -7.40 -0.28
N ARG A 8 -8.73 -8.58 -0.65
CA ARG A 8 -9.05 -9.64 0.32
C ARG A 8 -7.83 -10.15 1.09
N HIS A 9 -6.67 -10.22 0.42
CA HIS A 9 -5.42 -10.61 1.05
C HIS A 9 -4.96 -9.60 2.11
N HIS A 10 -5.05 -8.31 1.82
CA HIS A 10 -4.52 -7.25 2.68
C HIS A 10 -5.51 -6.67 3.69
N ALA A 11 -6.83 -6.79 3.45
CA ALA A 11 -7.87 -6.12 4.23
C ALA A 11 -7.77 -6.34 5.75
N SER A 12 -7.39 -7.55 6.19
CA SER A 12 -7.25 -7.86 7.62
C SER A 12 -5.91 -7.45 8.23
N MET A 13 -4.91 -7.13 7.41
CA MET A 13 -3.56 -6.82 7.86
C MET A 13 -3.40 -5.37 8.35
N PHE A 14 -4.28 -4.47 7.91
CA PHE A 14 -4.15 -3.02 8.11
C PHE A 14 -5.36 -2.43 8.82
N ASP A 15 -5.15 -1.38 9.60
CA ASP A 15 -6.24 -0.64 10.24
C ASP A 15 -6.91 0.32 9.26
N MET A 16 -6.12 0.92 8.38
CA MET A 16 -6.61 1.77 7.31
C MET A 16 -5.75 1.66 6.04
N ALA A 17 -6.31 2.11 4.92
CA ALA A 17 -5.59 2.21 3.66
C ALA A 17 -5.96 3.52 2.96
N ILE A 18 -5.02 4.03 2.18
CA ILE A 18 -5.23 5.11 1.22
C ILE A 18 -4.86 4.56 -0.16
N LEU A 19 -5.87 4.34 -0.99
CA LEU A 19 -5.74 3.90 -2.37
C LEU A 19 -5.69 5.14 -3.27
N ILE A 20 -4.52 5.44 -3.83
CA ILE A 20 -4.36 6.57 -4.74
C ILE A 20 -4.77 6.13 -6.15
N ASP A 21 -5.84 6.72 -6.68
CA ASP A 21 -6.38 6.48 -8.00
C ASP A 21 -5.75 7.42 -9.03
N TYR A 22 -4.89 6.86 -9.88
CA TYR A 22 -4.29 7.54 -11.02
C TYR A 22 -5.21 7.47 -12.24
N ASN A 23 -6.36 8.15 -12.16
CA ASN A 23 -7.34 8.28 -13.26
C ASN A 23 -7.78 6.95 -13.89
N SER A 24 -8.16 5.97 -13.08
CA SER A 24 -8.56 4.67 -13.62
C SER A 24 -9.81 4.77 -14.49
N THR A 25 -9.74 4.13 -15.66
CA THR A 25 -10.82 4.08 -16.65
C THR A 25 -11.58 2.74 -16.67
N ASP A 26 -11.14 1.79 -15.82
CA ASP A 26 -11.71 0.46 -15.69
C ASP A 26 -12.67 0.35 -14.48
N GLN A 27 -13.08 -0.88 -14.15
CA GLN A 27 -13.99 -1.15 -13.04
C GLN A 27 -13.33 -1.09 -11.65
N SER A 28 -12.08 -0.63 -11.54
CA SER A 28 -11.32 -0.74 -10.30
C SER A 28 -11.92 0.07 -9.14
N LEU A 29 -12.49 1.25 -9.41
CA LEU A 29 -13.19 2.04 -8.38
C LEU A 29 -14.45 1.35 -7.86
N GLU A 30 -15.20 0.68 -8.74
CA GLU A 30 -16.39 -0.08 -8.36
C GLU A 30 -16.02 -1.32 -7.54
N ILE A 31 -14.96 -2.03 -7.94
CA ILE A 31 -14.41 -3.15 -7.20
C ILE A 31 -14.00 -2.71 -5.79
N ILE A 32 -13.27 -1.60 -5.64
CA ILE A 32 -12.85 -1.13 -4.31
C ILE A 32 -14.05 -0.78 -3.44
N ARG A 33 -15.04 -0.06 -3.97
CA ARG A 33 -16.25 0.29 -3.21
C ARG A 33 -16.99 -0.95 -2.69
N ARG A 34 -16.95 -2.06 -3.45
CA ARG A 34 -17.62 -3.31 -3.09
C ARG A 34 -16.80 -4.18 -2.14
N GLU A 35 -15.49 -4.30 -2.37
CA GLU A 35 -14.65 -5.31 -1.71
C GLU A 35 -13.82 -4.75 -0.54
N ALA A 36 -13.50 -3.46 -0.55
CA ALA A 36 -12.60 -2.88 0.46
C ALA A 36 -13.34 -2.58 1.78
N PRO A 37 -12.66 -2.72 2.93
CA PRO A 37 -13.19 -2.26 4.21
C PRO A 37 -13.53 -0.76 4.19
N THR A 38 -14.50 -0.35 5.01
CA THR A 38 -14.90 1.07 5.14
C THR A 38 -13.79 1.95 5.73
N SER A 39 -12.79 1.36 6.39
CA SER A 39 -11.61 2.08 6.89
C SER A 39 -10.63 2.46 5.76
N TRP A 40 -10.81 1.92 4.56
CA TRP A 40 -10.00 2.24 3.39
C TRP A 40 -10.58 3.46 2.67
N LYS A 41 -9.71 4.36 2.26
CA LYS A 41 -10.05 5.59 1.54
C LYS A 41 -9.49 5.52 0.13
N VAL A 42 -10.29 5.93 -0.85
CA VAL A 42 -9.82 6.16 -2.21
C VAL A 42 -9.67 7.66 -2.41
N VAL A 43 -8.51 8.07 -2.90
CA VAL A 43 -8.18 9.47 -3.21
C VAL A 43 -7.75 9.55 -4.66
N SER A 44 -8.18 10.57 -5.40
CA SER A 44 -7.68 10.80 -6.76
C SER A 44 -6.27 11.39 -6.68
N SER A 45 -5.37 10.91 -7.53
CA SER A 45 -4.04 11.51 -7.62
C SER A 45 -4.12 12.96 -8.08
N ARG A 46 -3.24 13.81 -7.56
CA ARG A 46 -3.03 15.17 -8.10
C ARG A 46 -2.29 15.17 -9.44
N ASN A 47 -1.61 14.08 -9.76
CA ASN A 47 -0.79 13.94 -10.95
C ASN A 47 -1.66 13.52 -12.14
N LYS A 48 -1.48 14.17 -13.29
CA LYS A 48 -2.27 13.85 -14.51
C LYS A 48 -1.84 12.53 -15.13
N ASP A 49 -0.53 12.35 -15.18
CA ASP A 49 0.15 11.21 -15.76
C ASP A 49 1.01 10.55 -14.69
N PHE A 50 1.31 9.26 -14.89
CA PHE A 50 2.17 8.53 -13.97
C PHE A 50 3.62 8.98 -14.11
N ASP A 51 4.21 9.39 -13.00
CA ASP A 51 5.63 9.69 -12.87
C ASP A 51 6.09 9.20 -11.50
N SER A 52 7.10 8.33 -11.47
CA SER A 52 7.54 7.68 -10.23
C SER A 52 7.99 8.68 -9.17
N GLN A 53 8.61 9.79 -9.55
CA GLN A 53 9.04 10.80 -8.61
C GLN A 53 7.84 11.55 -8.03
N LEU A 54 6.88 11.94 -8.89
CA LEU A 54 5.67 12.65 -8.43
C LEU A 54 4.76 11.76 -7.58
N VAL A 55 4.78 10.44 -7.83
CA VAL A 55 4.12 9.43 -7.01
C VAL A 55 4.75 9.40 -5.62
N ASP A 56 6.07 9.29 -5.53
CA ASP A 56 6.78 9.26 -4.25
C ASP A 56 6.53 10.54 -3.44
N GLU A 57 6.55 11.70 -4.10
CA GLU A 57 6.24 12.99 -3.46
C GLU A 57 4.81 13.04 -2.90
N GLU A 58 3.84 12.53 -3.66
CA GLU A 58 2.43 12.45 -3.22
C GLU A 58 2.26 11.47 -2.04
N VAL A 59 2.90 10.29 -2.10
CA VAL A 59 2.87 9.30 -1.02
C VAL A 59 3.42 9.89 0.28
N VAL A 60 4.55 10.60 0.22
CA VAL A 60 5.16 11.25 1.39
C VAL A 60 4.21 12.24 2.08
N GLU A 61 3.33 12.92 1.32
CA GLU A 61 2.33 13.81 1.92
C GLU A 61 1.28 13.03 2.72
N TYR A 62 0.83 11.89 2.21
CA TYR A 62 -0.08 11.01 2.94
C TYR A 62 0.58 10.39 4.18
N GLU A 63 1.86 10.01 4.09
CA GLU A 63 2.60 9.52 5.24
C GLU A 63 2.71 10.55 6.36
N LYS A 64 2.91 11.83 6.03
CA LYS A 64 3.01 12.93 7.00
C LYS A 64 1.72 13.14 7.80
N MET A 65 0.57 12.78 7.25
CA MET A 65 -0.72 12.87 7.98
C MET A 65 -0.84 11.85 9.11
N HIS A 66 0.00 10.81 9.13
CA HIS A 66 -0.06 9.72 10.09
C HIS A 66 1.30 9.50 10.78
N PRO A 67 1.84 10.46 11.53
CA PRO A 67 3.22 10.42 12.03
C PRO A 67 3.52 9.24 12.98
N ASN A 68 2.51 8.72 13.67
CA ASN A 68 2.67 7.68 14.70
C ASN A 68 2.23 6.27 14.26
N ALA A 69 1.88 6.08 12.98
CA ALA A 69 1.44 4.79 12.46
C ALA A 69 2.62 3.99 11.88
N TRP A 70 2.52 2.66 11.87
CA TRP A 70 3.34 1.82 11.01
C TRP A 70 2.88 2.02 9.56
N LYS A 71 3.83 2.19 8.65
CA LYS A 71 3.54 2.55 7.26
C LYS A 71 4.18 1.55 6.33
N ILE A 72 3.43 1.18 5.30
CA ILE A 72 3.96 0.47 4.15
C ILE A 72 3.31 1.03 2.89
N VAL A 73 4.13 1.21 1.86
CA VAL A 73 3.67 1.59 0.52
C VAL A 73 3.77 0.34 -0.34
N LEU A 74 2.68 -0.01 -1.00
CA LEU A 74 2.66 -1.10 -1.97
C LEU A 74 2.16 -0.55 -3.30
N ASN A 75 2.59 -1.15 -4.41
CA ASN A 75 1.92 -1.03 -5.69
C ASN A 75 0.92 -2.18 -5.87
N THR A 76 -0.04 -2.03 -6.80
CA THR A 76 -1.07 -3.06 -7.06
C THR A 76 -0.53 -4.47 -7.38
N PRO A 77 0.62 -4.68 -8.07
CA PRO A 77 1.18 -6.02 -8.26
C PRO A 77 1.95 -6.56 -7.03
N GLU A 78 2.21 -5.75 -6.01
CA GLU A 78 3.00 -6.14 -4.84
C GLU A 78 2.12 -6.75 -3.76
N PHE A 79 2.61 -7.83 -3.12
CA PHE A 79 1.91 -8.51 -2.04
C PHE A 79 2.79 -8.55 -0.80
N LEU A 80 2.27 -8.04 0.31
CA LEU A 80 2.84 -8.28 1.62
C LEU A 80 2.35 -9.62 2.14
N VAL A 81 3.25 -10.60 2.25
CA VAL A 81 2.90 -11.94 2.73
C VAL A 81 3.45 -12.14 4.13
N HIS A 82 2.55 -12.18 5.12
CA HIS A 82 2.89 -12.47 6.50
C HIS A 82 1.74 -13.18 7.21
N SER A 83 2.04 -14.19 8.03
CA SER A 83 1.03 -15.02 8.68
C SER A 83 0.27 -14.28 9.80
N ASN A 84 0.95 -13.40 10.53
CA ASN A 84 0.34 -12.60 11.59
C ASN A 84 1.08 -11.27 11.79
N LEU A 85 0.90 -10.35 10.82
CA LEU A 85 1.63 -9.07 10.80
C LEU A 85 1.33 -8.23 12.04
N ARG A 86 0.06 -8.15 12.42
CA ARG A 86 -0.42 -7.35 13.55
C ARG A 86 0.21 -7.76 14.87
N GLN A 87 0.23 -9.07 15.16
CA GLN A 87 0.88 -9.56 16.39
C GLN A 87 2.37 -9.23 16.39
N MET A 88 3.07 -9.43 15.27
CA MET A 88 4.48 -9.09 15.16
C MET A 88 4.74 -7.60 15.43
N LEU A 89 3.92 -6.69 14.90
CA LEU A 89 4.05 -5.25 15.16
C LEU A 89 3.77 -4.92 16.63
N ALA A 90 2.71 -5.49 17.22
CA ALA A 90 2.38 -5.31 18.63
C ALA A 90 3.51 -5.81 19.57
N ASP A 91 4.12 -6.95 19.23
CA ASP A 91 5.25 -7.50 19.99
C ASP A 91 6.46 -6.57 19.92
N ILE A 92 6.73 -5.96 18.77
CA ILE A 92 7.80 -4.96 18.58
C ILE A 92 7.52 -3.71 19.43
N GLU A 93 6.29 -3.18 19.40
CA GLU A 93 5.91 -2.01 20.19
C GLU A 93 5.97 -2.25 21.70
N SER A 94 5.61 -3.46 22.15
CA SER A 94 5.64 -3.83 23.56
C SER A 94 7.07 -3.93 24.13
N ASN A 95 8.08 -3.94 23.26
CA ASN A 95 9.46 -4.13 23.63
C ASN A 95 10.28 -2.85 23.42
N ASP A 96 10.36 -2.03 24.46
CA ASP A 96 11.10 -0.75 24.52
C ASP A 96 12.59 -0.84 24.12
N SER A 97 13.14 -2.05 23.97
CA SER A 97 14.55 -2.30 23.63
C SER A 97 14.82 -2.64 22.15
N VAL A 98 13.78 -2.77 21.31
CA VAL A 98 13.95 -3.24 19.93
C VAL A 98 14.22 -2.08 18.95
N LYS A 99 15.38 -2.14 18.28
CA LYS A 99 15.57 -1.56 16.95
C LYS A 99 15.59 -2.70 15.92
N THR A 100 14.47 -2.96 15.28
CA THR A 100 14.28 -4.14 14.40
C THR A 100 14.82 -3.90 12.99
N PHE A 101 15.70 -4.81 12.54
CA PHE A 101 15.96 -5.13 11.14
C PHE A 101 16.37 -6.60 11.02
N ARG A 102 15.83 -7.36 10.07
CA ARG A 102 16.52 -8.55 9.56
C ARG A 102 16.15 -8.85 8.11
N VAL A 103 17.18 -8.94 7.28
CA VAL A 103 17.14 -9.36 5.88
C VAL A 103 17.96 -10.65 5.75
N ARG A 104 17.47 -11.65 5.00
CA ARG A 104 18.28 -12.78 4.52
C ARG A 104 18.59 -12.74 3.02
N SER A 105 17.81 -12.03 2.18
CA SER A 105 18.17 -11.51 0.84
C SER A 105 17.01 -10.71 0.21
N LEU A 106 17.29 -9.76 -0.70
CA LEU A 106 16.55 -9.61 -1.98
C LEU A 106 17.28 -8.68 -3.00
N ILE A 107 17.25 -9.06 -4.28
CA ILE A 107 17.61 -8.27 -5.47
C ILE A 107 16.33 -8.07 -6.28
N MET A 108 16.08 -6.86 -6.80
CA MET A 108 15.04 -6.63 -7.81
C MET A 108 15.59 -5.76 -8.94
N GLY A 109 15.62 -6.31 -10.16
CA GLY A 109 15.84 -5.57 -11.40
C GLY A 109 14.57 -5.65 -12.25
N LEU A 110 14.08 -4.50 -12.73
CA LEU A 110 13.02 -4.43 -13.72
C LEU A 110 13.65 -4.04 -15.07
N PRO A 111 13.69 -4.92 -16.09
CA PRO A 111 13.88 -4.48 -17.47
C PRO A 111 12.57 -3.88 -18.01
N GLU A 112 12.72 -2.85 -18.84
CA GLU A 112 11.65 -2.05 -19.47
C GLU A 112 10.36 -2.83 -19.76
N MET A 113 9.28 -2.52 -19.05
CA MET A 113 7.94 -2.87 -19.52
C MET A 113 6.94 -1.76 -19.19
N SER A 114 6.39 -1.16 -20.24
CA SER A 114 5.21 -0.31 -20.19
C SER A 114 4.01 -1.15 -19.73
N PHE A 115 3.46 -0.87 -18.56
CA PHE A 115 2.12 -1.30 -18.21
C PHE A 115 1.37 -0.12 -17.60
N ASP A 116 0.43 0.42 -18.37
CA ASP A 116 -0.57 1.34 -17.86
C ASP A 116 -1.39 0.67 -16.74
N ILE A 117 -1.75 1.48 -15.74
CA ILE A 117 -2.45 1.18 -14.47
C ILE A 117 -1.50 0.92 -13.29
N TYR A 118 -0.90 2.02 -12.81
CA TYR A 118 -0.24 2.08 -11.51
C TYR A 118 -1.19 2.71 -10.48
N ARG A 119 -1.66 1.91 -9.53
CA ARG A 119 -2.27 2.42 -8.28
C ARG A 119 -1.30 2.12 -7.15
N VAL A 120 -0.97 3.15 -6.39
CA VAL A 120 -0.08 3.08 -5.23
C VAL A 120 -0.93 3.16 -3.97
N PRO A 121 -1.28 2.01 -3.35
CA PRO A 121 -1.81 2.00 -2.00
C PRO A 121 -0.73 2.39 -0.97
N LEU A 122 -0.99 3.46 -0.21
CA LEU A 122 -0.38 3.65 1.10
C LEU A 122 -1.22 2.90 2.13
N LEU A 123 -0.62 1.97 2.87
CA LEU A 123 -1.28 1.12 3.85
C LEU A 123 -0.71 1.41 5.23
N LEU A 124 -1.60 1.64 6.21
CA LEU A 124 -1.20 2.01 7.57
C LEU A 124 -1.79 1.03 8.59
N ALA A 125 -0.95 0.57 9.51
CA ALA A 125 -1.30 -0.24 10.67
C ALA A 125 -0.96 0.52 11.96
#